data_AF-A0A420M4W6-F1
#
_entry.id   AF-A0A420M4W6-F1
#
_cell.length_a   1.000
_cell.length_b   1.000
_cell.length_c   1.000
_cell.angle_alpha   90.00
_cell.angle_beta   90.00
_cell.angle_gamma   90.00
#
_symmetry.space_group_name_H-M   'P 1'
#
loop_
_entity.id
_entity.type
_entity.pdbx_description
1 polymer ?
#
loop_
_entity_poly.entity_id
_entity_poly.type
_entity_poly.pdbx_seq_one_letter_code
_entity_poly.pdbx_strand_id
1 'polypeptide(L)'
;EERFVYCTPDRYILDPAEAINLCDENTIGICMILGTTYTGEYEDVKCLNDLLIERNIDIPIHVDAASGGFVAPFIVPDLEWDFRCAKVVSINVSGHKVPHPPLGLWDFP
;
A
#
# COMPACT_ATOMS: atom_id res chain seq x y z
N GLU A 1 12.48 -9.59 -12.47
CA GLU A 1 11.82 -10.79 -11.94
C GLU A 1 11.03 -10.37 -10.72
N GLU A 2 9.85 -10.95 -10.51
CA GLU A 2 8.95 -10.60 -9.41
C GLU A 2 9.38 -11.31 -8.13
N ARG A 3 9.44 -10.56 -7.03
CA ARG A 3 9.81 -11.06 -5.70
C ARG A 3 8.60 -10.95 -4.79
N PHE A 4 8.31 -12.03 -4.07
CA PHE A 4 7.16 -12.12 -3.19
C PHE A 4 7.61 -12.27 -1.74
N VAL A 5 7.00 -11.47 -0.86
CA VAL A 5 7.00 -11.74 0.58
C VAL A 5 5.86 -12.74 0.82
N TYR A 6 6.19 -13.94 1.29
CA TYR A 6 5.21 -15.00 1.47
C TYR A 6 4.47 -14.86 2.80
N CYS A 7 3.16 -15.13 2.79
CA CYS A 7 2.37 -15.21 4.00
C CYS A 7 2.88 -16.36 4.90
N THR A 8 2.85 -16.14 6.20
CA THR A 8 3.10 -17.19 7.20
C THR A 8 1.78 -17.59 7.86
N PRO A 9 1.71 -18.74 8.57
CA PRO A 9 0.49 -19.17 9.26
C PRO A 9 -0.06 -18.16 10.28
N ASP A 10 0.78 -17.24 10.73
CA ASP A 10 0.54 -16.22 11.74
C ASP A 10 0.53 -14.77 11.19
N ARG A 11 0.89 -14.57 9.91
CA ARG A 11 0.97 -13.25 9.28
C ARG A 11 0.52 -13.32 7.82
N TYR A 12 -0.59 -12.65 7.53
CA TYR A 12 -1.20 -12.59 6.20
C TYR A 12 -0.93 -11.27 5.46
N ILE A 13 -0.06 -10.43 6.02
CA ILE A 13 0.34 -9.13 5.48
C ILE A 13 1.83 -9.10 5.16
N LEU A 14 2.24 -8.24 4.23
CA LEU A 14 3.65 -7.99 3.95
C LEU A 14 4.38 -7.45 5.19
N ASP A 15 5.54 -8.01 5.47
CA ASP A 15 6.48 -7.49 6.47
C ASP A 15 7.44 -6.49 5.84
N PRO A 16 7.41 -5.22 6.28
CA PRO A 16 8.30 -4.18 5.76
C PRO A 16 9.79 -4.55 5.81
N ALA A 17 10.23 -5.26 6.85
CA ALA A 17 11.63 -5.65 6.99
C ALA A 17 12.04 -6.73 5.97
N GLU A 18 11.15 -7.70 5.73
CA GLU A 18 11.37 -8.75 4.75
C GLU A 18 11.33 -8.20 3.32
N ALA A 19 10.38 -7.30 3.03
CA ALA A 19 10.30 -6.61 1.74
C ALA A 19 11.59 -5.86 1.41
N ILE A 20 12.17 -5.13 2.37
CA ILE A 20 13.43 -4.43 2.18
C ILE A 20 14.59 -5.41 1.94
N ASN A 21 14.64 -6.54 2.65
CA ASN A 21 15.69 -7.54 2.46
C ASN A 21 15.63 -8.23 1.09
N LEU A 22 14.46 -8.25 0.46
CA LEU A 22 14.28 -8.76 -0.90
C LEU A 22 14.61 -7.71 -1.98
N CYS A 23 14.82 -6.44 -1.61
CA CYS A 23 15.14 -5.38 -2.56
C CYS A 23 16.63 -5.37 -2.92
N ASP A 24 16.92 -5.08 -4.19
CA ASP A 24 18.26 -4.90 -4.75
C ASP A 24 18.30 -3.71 -5.73
N GLU A 25 19.44 -3.49 -6.39
CA GLU A 25 19.62 -2.41 -7.36
C GLU A 25 18.70 -2.49 -8.60
N ASN A 26 18.09 -3.65 -8.86
CA ASN A 26 17.17 -3.86 -9.98
C ASN A 26 15.70 -3.69 -9.58
N THR A 27 15.45 -3.38 -8.30
CA THR A 27 14.09 -3.25 -7.77
C THR A 27 13.51 -1.91 -8.15
N ILE A 28 12.49 -1.94 -9.02
CA ILE A 28 11.85 -0.73 -9.56
C ILE A 28 10.85 -0.08 -8.58
N GLY A 29 10.41 -0.80 -7.55
CA GLY A 29 9.44 -0.34 -6.57
C GLY A 29 8.88 -1.46 -5.71
N ILE A 30 8.23 -1.10 -4.61
CA ILE A 30 7.52 -2.00 -3.70
C ILE A 30 6.02 -1.70 -3.81
N CYS A 31 5.20 -2.75 -3.99
CA CYS A 31 3.74 -2.63 -3.99
C CYS A 31 3.20 -3.04 -2.62
N MET A 32 2.48 -2.11 -1.97
CA MET A 32 1.81 -2.31 -0.68
C MET A 32 0.30 -2.41 -0.89
N ILE A 33 -0.38 -3.31 -0.19
CA ILE A 33 -1.82 -3.53 -0.31
C ILE A 33 -2.55 -2.93 0.90
N LEU A 34 -3.40 -1.93 0.65
CA LEU A 34 -4.24 -1.34 1.67
C LEU A 34 -5.64 -1.99 1.66
N GLY A 35 -5.80 -3.02 2.49
CA GLY A 35 -7.03 -3.79 2.64
C GLY A 35 -6.96 -5.08 1.83
N THR A 36 -6.17 -6.04 2.33
CA THR A 36 -5.97 -7.33 1.66
C THR A 36 -7.32 -8.01 1.38
N THR A 37 -7.44 -8.64 0.21
CA THR A 37 -8.71 -9.27 -0.23
C THR A 37 -9.18 -10.39 0.70
N TYR A 38 -8.27 -11.00 1.47
CA TYR A 38 -8.54 -12.18 2.30
C TYR A 38 -8.77 -11.86 3.77
N THR A 39 -8.02 -10.93 4.38
CA THR A 39 -8.14 -10.59 5.82
C THR A 39 -8.68 -9.18 6.06
N GLY A 40 -8.70 -8.32 5.04
CA GLY A 40 -9.10 -6.91 5.18
C GLY A 40 -8.06 -6.07 5.93
N GLU A 41 -6.90 -6.64 6.22
CA GLU A 41 -5.84 -5.97 6.98
C GLU A 41 -5.14 -4.92 6.12
N TYR A 42 -4.67 -3.87 6.79
CA TYR A 42 -3.90 -2.79 6.18
C TYR A 42 -2.42 -3.08 6.35
N GLU A 43 -1.67 -3.13 5.25
CA GLU A 43 -0.22 -3.19 5.32
C GLU A 43 0.35 -1.87 5.85
N ASP A 44 1.44 -1.95 6.61
CA ASP A 44 2.04 -0.80 7.29
C ASP A 44 2.93 0.02 6.35
N VAL A 45 2.28 0.83 5.51
CA VAL A 45 2.94 1.73 4.55
C VAL A 45 3.86 2.73 5.24
N LYS A 46 3.47 3.22 6.43
CA LYS A 46 4.29 4.13 7.22
C LYS A 46 5.60 3.47 7.65
N CYS A 47 5.52 2.29 8.23
CA CYS A 47 6.71 1.55 8.67
C CYS A 47 7.66 1.28 7.50
N LEU A 48 7.15 0.88 6.33
CA LEU A 48 7.99 0.68 5.14
C LEU A 48 8.64 1.99 4.69
N ASN A 49 7.89 3.08 4.62
CA ASN A 49 8.42 4.40 4.28
C ASN A 49 9.55 4.81 5.23
N ASP A 50 9.33 4.70 6.53
CA ASP A 50 10.28 5.12 7.56
C ASP A 50 11.56 4.28 7.51
N LEU A 51 11.44 2.96 7.29
CA LEU A 51 12.59 2.06 7.11
C LEU A 51 13.39 2.36 5.83
N LEU A 52 12.73 2.68 4.72
CA LEU A 52 13.40 3.08 3.47
C LEU A 52 14.19 4.39 3.66
N ILE A 53 13.63 5.35 4.40
CA ILE A 53 14.30 6.61 4.72
C ILE A 53 15.50 6.35 5.66
N GLU A 54 15.30 5.58 6.73
CA GLU A 54 16.35 5.26 7.71
C GLU A 54 17.54 4.54 7.07
N ARG A 55 17.26 3.60 6.16
CA ARG A 55 18.29 2.83 5.44
C ARG A 55 18.84 3.56 4.21
N ASN A 56 18.36 4.76 3.92
CA ASN A 56 18.73 5.55 2.74
C ASN A 56 18.56 4.75 1.42
N ILE A 57 17.47 3.99 1.32
CA ILE A 57 17.12 3.18 0.15
C ILE A 57 16.20 4.00 -0.74
N ASP A 58 16.60 4.17 -2.01
CA ASP A 58 15.83 4.94 -2.99
C ASP A 58 14.96 4.07 -3.88
N ILE A 59 14.02 3.38 -3.24
CA ILE A 59 13.02 2.55 -3.92
C ILE A 59 11.64 3.15 -3.67
N PRO A 60 10.84 3.40 -4.72
CA PRO A 60 9.52 3.98 -4.57
C PRO A 60 8.48 2.96 -4.07
N ILE A 61 7.43 3.46 -3.40
CA ILE A 61 6.28 2.68 -2.95
C ILE A 61 5.08 2.98 -3.87
N HIS A 62 4.43 1.93 -4.35
CA HIS A 62 3.11 1.96 -4.95
C HIS A 62 2.10 1.39 -3.94
N VAL A 63 0.96 2.06 -3.74
CA VAL A 63 -0.08 1.57 -2.82
C VAL A 63 -1.32 1.12 -3.59
N ASP A 64 -1.60 -0.18 -3.55
CA ASP A 64 -2.86 -0.77 -3.99
C ASP A 64 -3.94 -0.63 -2.92
N ALA A 65 -4.67 0.47 -3.01
CA ALA A 65 -5.79 0.81 -2.16
C ALA A 65 -7.13 0.53 -2.84
N ALA A 66 -7.22 -0.49 -3.72
CA ALA A 66 -8.42 -0.80 -4.49
C ALA A 66 -9.72 -0.82 -3.64
N SER A 67 -9.67 -1.41 -2.45
CA SER A 67 -10.76 -1.45 -1.46
C SER A 67 -10.57 -0.43 -0.34
N GLY A 68 -9.38 -0.40 0.29
CA GLY A 68 -9.11 0.41 1.47
C GLY A 68 -9.07 1.91 1.22
N GLY A 69 -8.82 2.36 -0.02
CA GLY A 69 -8.59 3.78 -0.34
C GLY A 69 -9.81 4.68 -0.13
N PHE A 70 -11.02 4.12 -0.18
CA PHE A 70 -12.27 4.83 0.13
C PHE A 70 -12.83 4.48 1.52
N VAL A 71 -12.10 3.71 2.33
CA VAL A 71 -12.52 3.32 3.69
C VAL A 71 -11.60 3.95 4.74
N ALA A 72 -10.29 3.78 4.59
CA ALA A 72 -9.30 4.24 5.55
C ALA A 72 -9.38 5.75 5.85
N PRO A 73 -9.56 6.67 4.86
CA PRO A 73 -9.66 8.11 5.15
C PRO A 73 -10.85 8.52 6.04
N PHE A 74 -11.93 7.73 6.02
CA PHE A 74 -13.16 8.07 6.74
C PHE A 74 -13.25 7.39 8.11
N ILE A 75 -12.66 6.20 8.26
CA ILE A 75 -12.70 5.41 9.50
C ILE A 75 -11.45 5.67 10.36
N VAL A 76 -10.28 5.83 9.74
CA VAL A 76 -8.99 6.00 10.43
C VAL A 76 -8.17 7.12 9.75
N PRO A 77 -8.61 8.39 9.85
CA PRO A 77 -7.98 9.51 9.12
C PRO A 77 -6.51 9.74 9.50
N ASP A 78 -6.13 9.40 10.74
CA ASP A 78 -4.78 9.56 11.25
C ASP A 78 -3.81 8.47 10.75
N LEU A 79 -4.31 7.43 10.07
CA LEU A 79 -3.46 6.41 9.46
C LEU A 79 -2.67 7.02 8.30
N GLU A 80 -1.34 7.04 8.42
CA GLU A 80 -0.45 7.52 7.36
C GLU A 80 -0.16 6.38 6.38
N TRP A 81 -0.79 6.42 5.21
CA TRP A 81 -0.60 5.41 4.17
C TRP A 81 -0.57 6.00 2.74
N ASP A 82 -0.92 7.26 2.60
CA ASP A 82 -1.04 7.96 1.33
C ASP A 82 0.22 8.81 1.04
N PHE A 83 0.08 9.84 0.21
CA PHE A 83 1.17 10.75 -0.16
C PHE A 83 1.78 11.55 1.00
N ARG A 84 1.27 11.42 2.23
CA ARG A 84 1.99 11.85 3.45
C ARG A 84 3.32 11.10 3.62
N CYS A 85 3.40 9.86 3.15
CA CYS A 85 4.63 9.07 3.13
C CYS A 85 5.50 9.47 1.94
N ALA A 86 6.70 10.02 2.19
CA ALA A 86 7.57 10.60 1.15
C ALA A 86 7.99 9.61 0.05
N LYS A 87 8.04 8.31 0.34
CA LYS A 87 8.37 7.27 -0.63
C LYS A 87 7.18 6.78 -1.45
N VAL A 88 5.94 7.18 -1.13
CA VAL A 88 4.75 6.83 -1.90
C VAL A 88 4.67 7.71 -3.14
N VAL A 89 4.82 7.09 -4.32
CA VAL A 89 4.83 7.82 -5.61
C VAL A 89 3.54 7.62 -6.42
N SER A 90 2.76 6.58 -6.11
CA SER A 90 1.51 6.30 -6.81
C SER A 90 0.56 5.46 -5.95
N ILE A 91 -0.74 5.67 -6.14
CA ILE A 91 -1.82 4.99 -5.41
C ILE A 91 -2.92 4.65 -6.42
N ASN A 92 -3.42 3.41 -6.42
CA ASN A 92 -4.64 3.05 -7.17
C ASN A 92 -5.80 2.76 -6.23
N VAL A 93 -7.02 3.05 -6.70
CA VAL A 93 -8.27 2.82 -5.96
C VAL A 93 -9.36 2.37 -6.93
N SER A 94 -10.27 1.49 -6.51
CA SER A 94 -11.39 1.00 -7.34
C SER A 94 -12.71 1.55 -6.82
N GLY A 95 -13.27 2.57 -7.49
CA GLY A 95 -14.52 3.22 -7.08
C GLY A 95 -15.74 2.29 -7.05
N HIS A 96 -15.74 1.18 -7.81
CA HIS A 96 -16.84 0.21 -7.83
C HIS A 96 -16.78 -0.84 -6.71
N LYS A 97 -15.73 -0.86 -5.89
CA LYS A 97 -15.60 -1.81 -4.76
C LYS A 97 -16.27 -1.31 -3.47
N VAL A 98 -16.67 -0.03 -3.40
CA VAL A 98 -17.35 0.55 -2.23
C VAL A 98 -18.83 0.80 -2.54
N PRO A 99 -19.78 0.42 -1.67
CA PRO A 99 -21.19 0.73 -1.87
C PRO A 99 -21.36 2.24 -1.74
N HIS A 100 -21.70 2.92 -2.84
CA HIS A 100 -21.70 4.38 -3.05
C HIS A 100 -20.32 5.03 -3.26
N PRO A 101 -19.76 4.98 -4.49
CA PRO A 101 -18.74 5.95 -4.87
C PRO A 101 -19.31 7.38 -4.75
N PRO A 102 -18.50 8.39 -4.38
CA PRO A 102 -18.91 9.78 -4.49
C PRO A 102 -19.36 10.06 -5.93
N LEU A 103 -20.48 10.79 -6.08
CA LEU A 103 -20.99 11.23 -7.39
C LEU A 103 -19.84 11.90 -8.17
N GLY A 104 -19.48 11.35 -9.33
CA GLY A 104 -18.42 11.86 -10.20
C GLY A 104 -17.40 10.82 -10.68
N LEU A 105 -17.36 9.61 -10.10
CA LEU A 105 -16.47 8.52 -10.60
C LEU A 105 -17.01 7.77 -11.82
N TRP A 106 -18.26 8.04 -12.22
CA TRP A 106 -18.90 7.44 -13.40
C TRP A 106 -19.27 8.45 -14.50
N ASP A 107 -19.04 9.74 -14.27
CA ASP A 107 -19.28 10.78 -15.28
C ASP A 107 -17.95 11.17 -15.93
N PHE A 108 -17.54 10.41 -16.94
CA PHE A 108 -16.76 10.97 -18.04
C PHE A 108 -17.73 11.20 -19.22
N PRO A 109 -17.65 12.34 -19.92
CA PRO A 109 -18.49 12.64 -21.08
C PRO A 109 -18.28 11.65 -22.24
#